data_AF-A0A4R1GM15-F1
#
_entry.id   AF-A0A4R1GM15-F1
#
_cell.length_a   1.000
_cell.length_b   1.000
_cell.length_c   1.000
_cell.angle_alpha   90.00
_cell.angle_beta   90.00
_cell.angle_gamma   90.00
#
_symmetry.space_group_name_H-M   'P 1'
#
loop_
_entity.id
_entity.type
_entity.pdbx_description
1 polymer ?
#
loop_
_entity_poly.entity_id
_entity_poly.type
_entity_poly.pdbx_seq_one_letter_code
_entity_poly.pdbx_strand_id
1 'polypeptide(L)' 'MNTISAFNSGVQAFQTANNQIEQNAQNIARQTTGLASSSVPSLEESLVSQSQAETYALAGVKVVQSADEVLGTLLDISV' A
#
# COMPACT_ATOMS: atom_id res chain seq x y z
N MET A 1 -17.31 -6.86 -16.52
CA MET A 1 -16.70 -7.84 -15.59
C MET A 1 -15.22 -7.47 -15.31
N ASN A 2 -14.92 -6.36 -14.62
CA ASN A 2 -13.52 -6.00 -14.30
C ASN A 2 -13.31 -5.13 -13.04
N THR A 3 -14.37 -4.68 -12.36
CA THR A 3 -14.27 -3.85 -11.14
C THR A 3 -14.07 -4.70 -9.88
N ILE A 4 -14.65 -5.91 -9.85
CA ILE A 4 -14.49 -6.87 -8.74
C ILE A 4 -13.06 -7.41 -8.65
N SER A 5 -12.37 -7.61 -9.79
CA SER A 5 -10.97 -8.05 -9.79
C SER A 5 -10.02 -6.93 -9.36
N ALA A 6 -10.26 -5.68 -9.79
CA ALA A 6 -9.45 -4.53 -9.39
C ALA A 6 -9.55 -4.21 -7.89
N PHE A 7 -10.75 -4.34 -7.31
CA PHE A 7 -10.96 -4.22 -5.87
C PHE A 7 -10.24 -5.32 -5.08
N ASN A 8 -10.37 -6.58 -5.52
CA ASN A 8 -9.70 -7.72 -4.85
C ASN A 8 -8.17 -7.59 -4.93
N SER A 9 -7.65 -7.20 -6.09
CA SER A 9 -6.22 -6.88 -6.27
C SER A 9 -5.78 -5.66 -5.46
N GLY A 10 -6.63 -4.65 -5.31
CA GLY A 10 -6.35 -3.46 -4.49
C GLY A 10 -6.27 -3.78 -3.00
N VAL A 11 -7.18 -4.62 -2.48
CA VAL A 11 -7.14 -5.09 -1.08
C VAL A 11 -5.92 -5.98 -0.84
N GLN A 12 -5.59 -6.89 -1.76
CA GLN A 12 -4.38 -7.71 -1.67
C GLN A 12 -3.09 -6.88 -1.74
N ALA A 13 -3.04 -5.89 -2.63
CA ALA A 13 -1.92 -4.96 -2.73
C ALA A 13 -1.78 -4.12 -1.45
N PHE A 14 -2.89 -3.66 -0.86
CA PHE A 14 -2.90 -2.92 0.39
C PHE A 14 -2.41 -3.76 1.58
N GLN A 15 -2.83 -5.03 1.66
CA GLN A 15 -2.36 -5.94 2.70
C GLN A 15 -0.86 -6.24 2.55
N THR A 16 -0.39 -6.49 1.33
CA THR A 16 1.02 -6.72 1.04
C THR A 16 1.86 -5.47 1.33
N ALA A 17 1.37 -4.30 0.95
CA ALA A 17 2.02 -3.02 1.23
C ALA A 17 2.14 -2.76 2.74
N ASN A 18 1.12 -3.06 3.55
CA ASN A 18 1.22 -2.89 5.01
C ASN A 18 2.30 -3.79 5.62
N ASN A 19 2.35 -5.07 5.23
CA ASN A 19 3.40 -5.98 5.70
C ASN A 19 4.80 -5.50 5.30
N GLN A 20 4.93 -4.94 4.08
CA GLN A 20 6.18 -4.38 3.59
C GLN A 20 6.58 -3.11 4.36
N ILE A 21 5.63 -2.21 4.63
CA ILE A 21 5.85 -0.98 5.42
C ILE A 21 6.34 -1.32 6.82
N GLU A 22 5.75 -2.33 7.46
CA GLU A 22 6.11 -2.73 8.82
C GLU A 22 7.53 -3.32 8.89
N GLN A 23 7.89 -4.19 7.93
CA GLN A 23 9.25 -4.72 7.82
C GLN A 23 10.27 -3.62 7.50
N ASN A 24 9.93 -2.71 6.60
CA ASN A 24 10.81 -1.60 6.24
C ASN A 24 10.99 -0.62 7.40
N ALA A 25 9.93 -0.32 8.15
CA ALA A 25 10.00 0.51 9.35
C ALA A 25 10.91 -0.10 10.42
N GLN A 26 10.84 -1.42 10.62
CA GLN A 26 11.74 -2.14 11.52
C GLN A 26 13.20 -2.08 11.06
N ASN A 27 13.45 -2.21 9.75
CA ASN A 27 14.80 -2.09 9.18
C ASN A 27 15.34 -0.66 9.33
N ILE A 28 14.54 0.36 9.03
CA ILE A 28 14.88 1.78 9.22
C ILE A 28 15.24 2.03 10.69
N ALA A 29 14.39 1.61 11.64
CA ALA A 29 14.64 1.78 13.06
C ALA A 29 15.95 1.12 13.50
N ARG A 30 16.19 -0.12 13.06
CA ARG A 30 17.44 -0.85 13.35
C ARG A 30 18.68 -0.16 12.78
N GLN A 31 18.58 0.42 11.59
CA GLN A 31 19.64 1.22 10.97
C GLN A 31 19.90 2.50 11.77
N THR A 32 18.85 3.23 12.13
CA THR A 32 18.94 4.48 12.89
C THR A 32 19.50 4.27 14.29
N THR A 33 19.23 3.13 14.93
CA THR A 33 19.82 2.78 16.25
C THR A 33 21.22 2.18 16.15
N GLY A 34 21.81 2.05 14.95
CA GLY A 34 23.15 1.47 14.76
C GLY A 34 23.26 -0.03 15.02
N LEU A 35 22.12 -0.75 15.05
CA LEU A 35 22.04 -2.20 15.25
C LEU A 35 22.03 -2.96 13.91
N ALA A 36 22.15 -2.26 12.78
CA ALA A 36 22.14 -2.86 11.46
C ALA A 36 23.37 -3.74 11.23
N SER A 37 23.12 -5.02 10.95
CA SER A 37 24.13 -5.97 10.48
C SER A 37 24.27 -5.86 8.95
N SER A 38 25.37 -6.33 8.37
CA SER A 38 25.65 -6.27 6.92
C SER A 38 24.61 -6.96 6.01
N SER A 39 23.64 -7.67 6.58
CA SER A 39 22.51 -8.31 5.88
C SER A 39 21.25 -7.45 5.81
N VAL A 40 21.23 -6.27 6.44
CA VAL A 40 20.06 -5.36 6.44
C VAL A 40 20.18 -4.43 5.22
N PRO A 41 19.10 -4.25 4.41
CA PRO A 41 19.12 -3.32 3.28
C PRO A 41 19.51 -1.90 3.72
N SER A 42 20.08 -1.10 2.82
CA SER A 42 20.53 0.25 3.16
C SER A 42 19.35 1.12 3.65
N LEU A 43 19.65 2.20 4.38
CA LEU A 43 18.62 3.11 4.86
C LEU A 43 17.85 3.72 3.69
N GLU A 44 18.56 4.07 2.63
CA GLU A 44 18.03 4.63 1.39
C GLU A 44 17.08 3.64 0.71
N GLU A 45 17.47 2.37 0.58
CA GLU A 45 16.63 1.30 0.02
C GLU A 45 15.36 1.07 0.86
N SER A 46 15.48 1.11 2.18
CA SER A 46 14.36 0.94 3.10
C SER A 46 13.38 2.11 3.05
N LEU A 47 13.86 3.34 2.89
CA LEU A 47 13.03 4.54 2.72
C LEU A 47 12.33 4.56 1.36
N VAL A 48 13.03 4.20 0.28
CA VAL A 48 12.45 4.13 -1.07
C VAL A 48 11.36 3.06 -1.12
N SER A 49 11.63 1.88 -0.57
CA SER A 49 10.64 0.80 -0.53
C SER A 49 9.45 1.12 0.39
N GLN A 50 9.65 1.85 1.49
CA GLN A 50 8.55 2.36 2.32
C GLN A 50 7.68 3.37 1.55
N SER A 51 8.28 4.35 0.87
CA SER A 51 7.56 5.33 0.05
C SER A 51 6.79 4.67 -1.11
N GLN A 52 7.39 3.66 -1.73
CA GLN A 52 6.72 2.87 -2.76
C GLN A 52 5.50 2.13 -2.20
N ALA A 53 5.65 1.48 -1.04
CA ALA A 53 4.55 0.76 -0.40
C ALA A 53 3.41 1.71 0.04
N GLU A 54 3.72 2.90 0.57
CA GLU A 54 2.72 3.93 0.85
C GLU A 54 1.98 4.37 -0.41
N THR A 55 2.69 4.57 -1.52
CA THR A 55 2.08 4.96 -2.81
C THR A 55 1.14 3.87 -3.33
N TYR A 56 1.55 2.60 -3.25
CA TYR A 56 0.70 1.47 -3.61
C TYR A 56 -0.55 1.36 -2.72
N ALA A 57 -0.39 1.59 -1.41
CA ALA A 57 -1.51 1.62 -0.48
C ALA A 57 -2.51 2.75 -0.81
N LEU A 58 -2.01 3.97 -1.08
CA LEU A 58 -2.84 5.12 -1.48
C LEU A 58 -3.56 4.87 -2.80
N ALA A 59 -2.89 4.26 -3.79
CA ALA A 59 -3.51 3.89 -5.04
C ALA A 59 -4.62 2.86 -4.84
N GLY A 60 -4.41 1.86 -3.98
CA GLY A 60 -5.42 0.88 -3.60
C GLY A 60 -6.66 1.53 -2.99
N VAL A 61 -6.47 2.42 -2.00
CA VAL A 61 -7.58 3.19 -1.39
C VAL A 61 -8.31 4.03 -2.44
N LYS A 62 -7.58 4.65 -3.37
CA LYS A 62 -8.18 5.48 -4.42
C LYS A 62 -9.00 4.67 -5.44
N VAL A 63 -8.63 3.42 -5.71
CA VAL A 63 -9.45 2.48 -6.51
C VAL A 63 -10.70 2.07 -5.76
N VAL A 64 -10.61 1.84 -4.45
CA VAL A 64 -11.79 1.56 -3.61
C VAL A 64 -12.74 2.76 -3.61
N GLN A 65 -12.19 3.97 -3.44
CA GLN A 65 -12.97 5.21 -3.43
C GLN A 65 -13.63 5.48 -4.79
N SER A 66 -12.92 5.28 -5.90
CA SER A 66 -13.50 5.47 -7.23
C SER A 66 -14.54 4.40 -7.57
N ALA A 67 -14.37 3.17 -7.08
CA ALA A 67 -15.40 2.14 -7.17
C ALA A 67 -16.65 2.52 -6.37
N ASP A 68 -16.50 3.13 -5.20
CA ASP A 68 -17.62 3.63 -4.38
C ASP A 68 -18.31 4.84 -5.01
N GLU A 69 -17.57 5.80 -5.58
CA GLU A 69 -18.15 6.92 -6.35
C GLU A 69 -18.94 6.46 -7.58
N VAL A 70 -18.43 5.45 -8.32
CA VAL A 70 -19.15 4.86 -9.45
C VAL A 70 -20.38 4.09 -8.98
N LEU A 71 -20.32 3.39 -7.84
CA LEU A 71 -21.49 2.73 -7.25
C LEU A 71 -22.52 3.74 -6.74
N GLY A 72 -22.09 4.84 -6.11
CA GLY A 72 -22.94 5.92 -5.62
C GLY A 72 -23.67 6.64 -6.75
N THR A 73 -22.99 6.90 -7.87
CA THR A 73 -23.64 7.47 -9.07
C THR A 73 -24.62 6.50 -9.75
N LEU A 74 -24.37 5.18 -9.71
CA LEU A 74 -25.34 4.18 -10.18
C LEU A 74 -26.57 4.03 -9.27
N LEU A 75 -26.42 4.28 -7.96
CA LEU A 75 -27.54 4.32 -7.01
C LEU A 75 -28.38 5.61 -7.16
N ASP A 76 -27.75 6.75 -7.46
CA ASP A 76 -28.42 8.04 -7.65
C ASP A 76 -29.30 8.09 -8.92
N ILE A 77 -28.98 7.32 -9.95
CA ILE A 77 -29.83 7.14 -11.14
C ILE A 77 -30.94 6.08 -10.95
N SER A 78 -30.92 5.32 -9.84
CA SER A 78 -31.87 4.24 -9.57
C SER A 78 -33.02 4.66 -8.62
N VAL A 79 -33.15 5.95 -8.30
CA VAL A 79 -34.26 6.54 -7.53
C VAL A 79 -35.27 7.25 -8.42
#